data_AF-A0A7L1R983-F1
#
_entry.id   AF-A0A7L1R983-F1
#
_cell.length_a   1.000
_cell.length_b   1.000
_cell.length_c   1.000
_cell.angle_alpha   90.00
_cell.angle_beta   90.00
_cell.angle_gamma   90.00
#
_symmetry.space_group_name_H-M   'P 1'
#
loop_
_entity.id
_entity.type
_entity.pdbx_description
1 polymer ?
#
loop_
_entity_poly.entity_id
_entity_poly.type
_entity_poly.pdbx_seq_one_letter_code
_entity_poly.pdbx_strand_id
1 'polypeptide(L)'
;RRRAVCLAAPHLTCRAAADVLLRTISFVRNVAAFQLLPREDQLLLLHGCWVPLFLLGLVQGMVTFEVTEAPAPSMLKKILLSGQSKGQEPEGTQPTLAAVQRLQWCLNSFWRLDLSPSEFTYLRGAILFNPDTPGLRTPLYIGSLQREAQRALRELLQPEQRGRSGRILRASSAL
;
A
#
# COMPACT_ATOMS: atom_id res chain seq x y z
N ARG A 1 26.98 3.63 4.59
CA ARG A 1 26.64 4.99 4.12
C ARG A 1 25.17 4.99 3.69
N ARG A 2 24.30 5.83 4.28
CA ARG A 2 22.92 5.99 3.81
C ARG A 2 22.96 6.75 2.48
N ARG A 3 22.75 6.05 1.36
CA ARG A 3 22.60 6.67 0.03
C ARG A 3 21.14 7.10 -0.10
N ALA A 4 20.91 8.41 -0.14
CA ALA A 4 19.61 8.97 -0.45
C ALA A 4 19.34 8.86 -1.95
N VAL A 5 18.09 8.60 -2.29
CA VAL A 5 17.66 8.43 -3.68
C VAL A 5 16.43 9.26 -3.98
N CYS A 6 16.28 9.66 -5.24
CA CYS A 6 15.09 10.32 -5.75
C CYS A 6 14.53 9.56 -6.96
N LEU A 7 13.25 9.78 -7.25
CA LEU A 7 12.62 9.21 -8.45
C LEU A 7 13.30 9.76 -9.71
N ALA A 8 13.57 8.90 -10.68
CA ALA A 8 14.14 9.32 -11.97
C ALA A 8 13.15 10.19 -12.77
N ALA A 9 11.85 9.85 -12.69
CA ALA A 9 10.76 10.57 -13.36
C ALA A 9 9.65 10.93 -12.36
N PRO A 10 9.88 11.90 -11.44
CA PRO A 10 8.99 12.17 -10.31
C PRO A 10 7.57 12.51 -10.75
N HIS A 11 7.38 13.32 -11.81
CA HIS A 11 6.04 13.68 -12.29
C HIS A 11 5.23 12.47 -12.78
N LEU A 12 5.88 11.54 -13.51
CA LEU A 12 5.21 10.36 -14.05
C LEU A 12 4.87 9.37 -12.95
N THR A 13 5.83 9.05 -12.08
CA THR A 13 5.61 8.14 -10.96
C THR A 13 4.59 8.69 -9.98
N CYS A 14 4.66 9.97 -9.61
CA CYS A 14 3.71 10.58 -8.68
C CYS A 14 2.30 10.64 -9.27
N ARG A 15 2.16 10.90 -10.58
CA ARG A 15 0.85 10.86 -11.24
C ARG A 15 0.25 9.45 -11.20
N ALA A 16 1.01 8.43 -11.59
CA ALA A 16 0.55 7.04 -11.54
C ALA A 16 0.19 6.61 -10.11
N ALA A 17 1.00 6.99 -9.12
CA ALA A 17 0.71 6.77 -7.71
C ALA A 17 -0.57 7.49 -7.27
N ALA A 18 -0.76 8.76 -7.62
CA ALA A 18 -1.97 9.51 -7.29
C ALA A 18 -3.22 8.86 -7.89
N ASP A 19 -3.16 8.41 -9.14
CA ASP A 19 -4.27 7.70 -9.80
C ASP A 19 -4.60 6.37 -9.10
N VAL A 20 -3.59 5.63 -8.64
CA VAL A 20 -3.78 4.42 -7.82
C VAL A 20 -4.42 4.76 -6.48
N LEU A 21 -3.95 5.81 -5.79
CA LEU A 21 -4.50 6.23 -4.51
C LEU A 21 -5.98 6.63 -4.64
N LEU A 22 -6.32 7.42 -5.67
CA LEU A 22 -7.70 7.80 -5.97
C LEU A 22 -8.60 6.58 -6.21
N ARG A 23 -8.12 5.60 -6.98
CA ARG A 23 -8.84 4.34 -7.19
C ARG A 23 -9.00 3.54 -5.90
N THR A 24 -7.98 3.51 -5.03
CA THR A 24 -8.06 2.85 -3.72
C THR A 24 -9.11 3.49 -2.83
N ILE A 25 -9.12 4.82 -2.72
CA ILE A 25 -10.13 5.54 -1.91
C ILE A 25 -11.53 5.36 -2.51
N SER A 26 -11.65 5.42 -3.84
CA SER A 26 -12.92 5.17 -4.54
C SER A 26 -13.43 3.75 -4.28
N PHE A 27 -12.56 2.75 -4.35
CA PHE A 27 -12.90 1.36 -4.02
C PHE A 27 -13.47 1.27 -2.60
N VAL A 28 -12.74 1.73 -1.58
CA VAL A 28 -13.18 1.61 -0.18
C VAL A 28 -14.55 2.25 0.04
N ARG A 29 -14.74 3.46 -0.48
CA ARG A 29 -16.00 4.21 -0.33
C ARG A 29 -17.19 3.56 -1.04
N ASN A 30 -16.95 2.74 -2.07
CA ASN A 30 -17.99 2.11 -2.87
C ASN A 30 -18.32 0.67 -2.44
N VAL A 31 -17.66 0.12 -1.42
CA VAL A 31 -18.03 -1.18 -0.86
C VAL A 31 -19.29 -1.03 -0.01
N ALA A 32 -20.38 -1.70 -0.41
CA ALA A 32 -21.67 -1.63 0.28
C ALA A 32 -21.57 -1.97 1.78
N ALA A 33 -20.87 -3.05 2.13
CA ALA A 33 -20.65 -3.45 3.53
C ALA A 33 -19.88 -2.40 4.34
N PHE A 34 -18.98 -1.64 3.70
CA PHE A 34 -18.23 -0.56 4.36
C PHE A 34 -19.14 0.65 4.64
N GLN A 35 -20.04 0.98 3.72
CA GLN A 35 -21.00 2.08 3.88
C GLN A 35 -21.98 1.86 5.03
N LEU A 36 -22.23 0.60 5.42
CA LEU A 36 -23.11 0.24 6.54
C LEU A 36 -22.44 0.37 7.91
N LEU A 37 -21.12 0.54 7.98
CA LEU A 37 -20.40 0.68 9.24
C LEU A 37 -20.61 2.06 9.87
N PRO A 38 -20.49 2.22 11.20
CA PRO A 38 -20.43 3.52 11.85
C PRO A 38 -19.32 4.40 11.23
N ARG A 39 -19.54 5.72 11.15
CA ARG A 39 -18.55 6.63 10.53
C ARG A 39 -17.18 6.59 11.21
N GLU A 40 -17.16 6.41 12.52
CA GLU A 40 -15.93 6.29 13.30
C GLU A 40 -15.16 5.03 12.91
N ASP A 41 -15.86 3.90 12.75
CA ASP A 41 -15.26 2.64 12.29
C ASP A 41 -14.76 2.77 10.84
N GLN A 42 -15.51 3.45 9.96
CA GLN A 42 -15.06 3.73 8.58
C GLN A 42 -13.74 4.51 8.55
N LEU A 43 -13.62 5.56 9.38
CA LEU A 43 -12.39 6.36 9.46
C LEU A 43 -11.22 5.54 10.00
N LEU A 44 -11.43 4.78 11.07
CA LEU A 44 -10.41 3.92 11.67
C LEU A 44 -9.89 2.88 10.67
N LEU A 45 -10.80 2.18 9.99
CA LEU A 45 -10.46 1.20 8.96
C LEU A 45 -9.72 1.87 7.81
N LEU A 46 -10.19 3.02 7.31
CA LEU A 46 -9.53 3.74 6.22
C LEU A 46 -8.10 4.14 6.60
N HIS A 47 -7.88 4.64 7.81
CA HIS A 47 -6.55 4.96 8.33
C HIS A 47 -5.64 3.74 8.44
N GLY A 48 -6.18 2.58 8.80
CA GLY A 48 -5.41 1.33 8.92
C GLY A 48 -5.11 0.65 7.59
N CYS A 49 -6.00 0.73 6.60
CA CYS A 49 -5.92 -0.09 5.38
C CYS A 49 -5.40 0.66 4.14
N TRP A 50 -5.30 2.00 4.15
CA TRP A 50 -4.97 2.74 2.93
C TRP A 50 -3.58 2.40 2.38
N VAL A 51 -2.56 2.18 3.22
CA VAL A 51 -1.20 1.84 2.74
C VAL A 51 -1.17 0.46 2.09
N PRO A 52 -1.63 -0.63 2.75
CA PRO A 52 -1.63 -1.95 2.11
C PRO A 52 -2.51 -2.00 0.85
N LEU A 53 -3.67 -1.35 0.84
CA LEU A 53 -4.53 -1.28 -0.35
C LEU A 53 -3.91 -0.45 -1.48
N PHE A 54 -3.18 0.62 -1.14
CA PHE A 54 -2.43 1.41 -2.11
C PHE A 54 -1.31 0.58 -2.75
N LEU A 55 -0.52 -0.14 -1.94
CA LEU A 55 0.52 -1.05 -2.44
C LEU A 55 -0.07 -2.14 -3.33
N LEU A 56 -1.19 -2.74 -2.94
CA LEU A 56 -1.89 -3.72 -3.77
C LEU A 56 -2.41 -3.10 -5.08
N GLY A 57 -2.82 -1.84 -5.05
CA GLY A 57 -3.18 -1.06 -6.24
C GLY A 57 -1.99 -0.81 -7.18
N LEU A 58 -0.79 -0.56 -6.64
CA LEU A 58 0.44 -0.45 -7.45
C LEU A 58 0.76 -1.78 -8.14
N VAL A 59 0.60 -2.89 -7.41
CA VAL A 59 0.76 -4.23 -7.98
C VAL A 59 -0.23 -4.45 -9.12
N GLN A 60 -1.53 -4.25 -8.88
CA GLN A 60 -2.54 -4.48 -9.92
C GLN A 60 -2.35 -3.56 -11.14
N GLY A 61 -1.92 -2.32 -10.92
CA GLY A 61 -1.65 -1.36 -12.00
C GLY A 61 -0.30 -1.55 -12.70
N MET A 62 0.49 -2.55 -12.31
CA MET A 62 1.85 -2.78 -12.82
C MET A 62 2.72 -1.52 -12.77
N VAL A 63 2.56 -0.71 -11.71
CA VAL A 63 3.25 0.57 -11.57
C VAL A 63 4.71 0.31 -11.20
N THR A 64 5.60 0.52 -12.16
CA THR A 64 7.05 0.49 -11.96
C THR A 64 7.61 1.90 -11.76
N PHE A 65 8.75 1.99 -11.09
CA PHE A 65 9.45 3.25 -10.90
C PHE A 65 10.95 3.01 -10.74
N GLU A 66 11.72 3.95 -11.27
CA GLU A 66 13.17 3.97 -11.18
C GLU A 66 13.64 5.06 -10.22
N VAL A 67 14.75 4.80 -9.56
CA VAL A 67 15.40 5.75 -8.65
C VAL A 67 16.82 6.03 -9.08
N THR A 68 17.22 7.28 -8.92
CA THR A 68 18.58 7.78 -9.13
C THR A 68 19.15 8.28 -7.80
N GLU A 69 20.47 8.42 -7.71
CA GLU A 69 21.07 9.04 -6.53
C GLU A 69 20.56 10.46 -6.36
N ALA A 70 20.15 10.81 -5.14
CA ALA A 70 19.74 12.17 -4.87
C ALA A 70 20.93 13.10 -5.08
N PRO A 71 20.79 14.20 -5.85
CA PRO A 71 21.86 15.15 -6.02
C PRO A 71 22.29 15.68 -4.66
N ALA A 72 23.60 15.66 -4.39
CA ALA A 72 24.14 16.17 -3.14
C ALA A 72 23.68 17.64 -2.97
N PRO A 73 23.15 18.02 -1.80
CA PRO A 73 22.75 19.41 -1.58
C PRO A 73 23.99 20.30 -1.79
N SER A 74 23.92 21.23 -2.75
CA SER A 74 25.06 22.11 -3.01
C SER A 74 25.37 22.92 -1.74
N MET A 75 26.65 23.04 -1.41
CA MET A 75 27.11 23.83 -0.26
C MET A 75 26.56 25.26 -0.35
N LEU A 76 26.47 25.82 -1.56
CA LEU A 76 25.86 27.11 -1.84
C LEU A 76 24.37 27.16 -1.47
N LYS A 77 23.60 26.11 -1.79
CA LYS A 77 22.18 26.02 -1.44
C LYS A 77 21.98 25.92 0.08
N LYS A 78 22.88 25.26 0.81
CA LYS A 78 22.87 25.24 2.28
C LYS A 78 23.20 26.62 2.87
N ILE A 79 24.19 27.32 2.32
CA ILE A 79 24.60 28.65 2.80
C ILE A 79 23.53 29.70 2.50
N LEU A 80 22.88 29.64 1.33
CA LEU A 80 21.86 30.62 0.91
C LEU A 80 20.49 30.42 1.57
N LEU A 81 20.11 29.18 1.91
CA LEU A 81 18.80 28.85 2.48
C LEU A 81 18.79 28.67 4.00
N SER A 82 19.95 28.72 4.66
CA SER A 82 20.07 28.58 6.13
C SER A 82 19.36 29.69 6.92
N GLY A 83 19.01 30.81 6.27
CA GLY A 83 18.29 31.93 6.88
C GLY A 83 16.76 31.93 6.69
N GLN A 84 16.17 31.01 5.92
CA GLN A 84 14.73 31.04 5.55
C GLN A 84 14.00 29.69 5.68
N SER A 85 14.42 28.80 6.58
CA SER A 85 13.84 27.46 6.69
C SER A 85 12.56 27.40 7.57
N LYS A 86 11.44 27.93 7.06
CA LYS A 86 10.08 27.53 7.51
C LYS A 86 9.45 26.42 6.65
N GLY A 87 10.15 25.92 5.62
CA GLY A 87 9.65 24.90 4.69
C GLY A 87 10.65 23.81 4.32
N GLN A 88 11.68 23.59 5.14
CA GLN A 88 12.66 22.53 4.88
C GLN A 88 12.07 21.19 5.33
N GLU A 89 11.73 20.34 4.35
CA GLU A 89 11.52 18.90 4.59
C GLU A 89 12.66 18.37 5.47
N PRO A 90 12.36 17.70 6.60
CA PRO A 90 13.37 17.28 7.55
C PRO A 90 14.49 16.51 6.85
N GLU A 91 15.76 16.77 7.20
CA GLU A 91 16.93 16.02 6.71
C GLU A 91 16.83 14.50 6.97
N GLY A 92 15.82 14.04 7.72
CA GLY A 92 15.48 12.63 7.96
C GLY A 92 14.49 11.97 6.99
N THR A 93 13.85 12.70 6.06
CA THR A 93 12.74 12.17 5.24
C THR A 93 13.17 11.59 3.89
N GLN A 94 14.45 11.72 3.50
CA GLN A 94 14.87 11.18 2.21
C GLN A 94 14.87 9.64 2.22
N PRO A 95 14.19 8.99 1.26
CA PRO A 95 14.14 7.54 1.22
C PRO A 95 15.54 6.97 1.01
N THR A 96 15.89 5.99 1.83
CA THR A 96 17.16 5.27 1.66
C THR A 96 17.04 4.28 0.51
N LEU A 97 18.12 4.09 -0.26
CA LEU A 97 18.17 3.08 -1.32
C LEU A 97 17.71 1.69 -0.82
N ALA A 98 18.07 1.30 0.40
CA ALA A 98 17.66 0.04 1.01
C ALA A 98 16.15 -0.06 1.30
N ALA A 99 15.48 1.05 1.64
CA ALA A 99 14.02 1.06 1.79
C ALA A 99 13.34 0.92 0.42
N VAL A 100 13.85 1.64 -0.58
CA VAL A 100 13.32 1.55 -1.96
C VAL A 100 13.48 0.16 -2.54
N GLN A 101 14.65 -0.46 -2.39
CA GLN A 101 14.90 -1.82 -2.87
C GLN A 101 13.99 -2.85 -2.20
N ARG A 102 13.69 -2.71 -0.90
CA ARG A 102 12.72 -3.56 -0.20
C ARG A 102 11.31 -3.41 -0.78
N LEU A 103 10.89 -2.18 -1.06
CA LEU A 103 9.60 -1.92 -1.70
C LEU A 103 9.53 -2.53 -3.10
N GLN A 104 10.55 -2.30 -3.94
CA GLN A 104 10.62 -2.89 -5.29
C GLN A 104 10.61 -4.42 -5.24
N TRP A 105 11.34 -5.02 -4.30
CA TRP A 105 11.34 -6.47 -4.09
C TRP A 105 9.96 -7.01 -3.69
N CYS A 106 9.24 -6.28 -2.82
CA CYS A 106 7.87 -6.63 -2.43
C CYS A 106 6.94 -6.62 -3.64
N LEU A 107 6.92 -5.52 -4.42
CA LEU A 107 6.09 -5.39 -5.63
C LEU A 107 6.39 -6.51 -6.65
N ASN A 108 7.68 -6.76 -6.92
CA ASN A 108 8.11 -7.85 -7.81
C ASN A 108 7.67 -9.23 -7.32
N SER A 109 7.66 -9.45 -6.01
CA SER A 109 7.21 -10.72 -5.44
C SER A 109 5.71 -10.92 -5.65
N PHE A 110 4.91 -9.85 -5.52
CA PHE A 110 3.49 -9.89 -5.83
C PHE A 110 3.19 -10.06 -7.32
N TRP A 111 3.93 -9.43 -8.23
CA TRP A 111 3.74 -9.63 -9.67
C TRP A 111 3.98 -11.07 -10.09
N ARG A 112 4.95 -11.76 -9.48
CA ARG A 112 5.19 -13.20 -9.71
C ARG A 112 4.08 -14.10 -9.18
N LEU A 113 3.22 -13.60 -8.29
CA LEU A 113 2.04 -14.35 -7.84
C LEU A 113 0.96 -14.36 -8.91
N ASP A 114 0.98 -13.43 -9.87
CA ASP A 114 0.05 -13.36 -11.01
C ASP A 114 -1.41 -13.59 -10.56
N LEU A 115 -1.85 -12.66 -9.71
CA LEU A 115 -3.19 -12.68 -9.10
C LEU A 115 -4.26 -12.34 -10.14
N SER A 116 -5.29 -13.16 -10.19
CA SER A 116 -6.52 -12.90 -10.94
C SER A 116 -7.29 -11.69 -10.39
N PRO A 117 -8.16 -11.06 -11.21
CA PRO A 117 -9.02 -9.97 -10.75
C PRO A 117 -9.89 -10.34 -9.53
N SER A 118 -10.34 -11.60 -9.46
CA SER A 118 -11.12 -12.11 -8.33
C SER A 118 -10.28 -12.19 -7.05
N GLU A 119 -9.05 -12.72 -7.13
CA GLU A 119 -8.13 -12.77 -5.99
C GLU A 119 -7.81 -11.37 -5.46
N PHE A 120 -7.56 -10.41 -6.35
CA PHE A 120 -7.38 -9.01 -5.97
C PHE A 120 -8.61 -8.43 -5.23
N THR A 121 -9.82 -8.80 -5.67
CA THR A 121 -11.06 -8.32 -5.05
C THR A 121 -11.19 -8.84 -3.62
N TYR A 122 -11.01 -10.14 -3.40
CA TYR A 122 -11.11 -10.74 -2.07
C TYR A 122 -9.96 -10.33 -1.15
N LEU A 123 -8.74 -10.18 -1.70
CA LEU A 123 -7.60 -9.69 -0.92
C LEU A 123 -7.82 -8.25 -0.43
N ARG A 124 -8.40 -7.37 -1.26
CA ARG A 124 -8.81 -6.03 -0.81
C ARG A 124 -9.84 -6.08 0.30
N GLY A 125 -10.83 -6.97 0.21
CA GLY A 125 -11.82 -7.16 1.27
C GLY A 125 -11.19 -7.61 2.59
N ALA A 126 -10.28 -8.58 2.53
CA ALA A 126 -9.58 -9.11 3.70
C ALA A 126 -8.69 -8.06 4.39
N ILE A 127 -8.08 -7.16 3.61
CA ILE A 127 -7.27 -6.03 4.10
C ILE A 127 -8.16 -4.91 4.66
N LEU A 128 -9.25 -4.57 3.96
CA LEU A 128 -10.15 -3.48 4.34
C LEU A 128 -10.85 -3.77 5.68
N PHE A 129 -11.38 -4.98 5.84
CA PHE A 129 -12.12 -5.35 7.04
C PHE A 129 -11.17 -5.93 8.10
N ASN A 130 -10.38 -5.08 8.75
CA ASN A 130 -9.49 -5.50 9.83
C ASN A 130 -10.14 -5.34 11.22
N PRO A 131 -10.61 -6.42 11.88
CA PRO A 131 -11.25 -6.34 13.19
C PRO A 131 -10.28 -6.00 14.33
N ASP A 132 -8.97 -6.13 14.10
CA ASP A 132 -7.93 -5.85 15.11
C ASP A 132 -7.60 -4.35 15.18
N THR A 133 -8.28 -3.52 14.40
CA THR A 133 -8.11 -2.06 14.45
C THR A 133 -8.57 -1.54 15.83
N PRO A 134 -7.71 -0.86 16.59
CA PRO A 134 -8.05 -0.40 17.93
C PRO A 134 -9.14 0.68 17.88
N GLY A 135 -10.11 0.61 18.80
CA GLY A 135 -11.18 1.61 18.94
C GLY A 135 -12.43 1.36 18.09
N LEU A 136 -12.53 0.22 17.40
CA LEU A 136 -13.72 -0.15 16.64
C LEU A 136 -14.94 -0.37 17.56
N ARG A 137 -16.09 0.13 17.13
CA ARG A 137 -17.39 -0.11 17.77
C ARG A 137 -17.99 -1.44 17.36
N THR A 138 -17.73 -1.91 16.14
CA THR A 138 -18.33 -3.13 15.57
C THR A 138 -17.31 -4.21 15.15
N PRO A 139 -16.31 -4.56 15.99
CA PRO A 139 -15.23 -5.48 15.59
C PRO A 139 -15.73 -6.89 15.24
N LEU A 140 -16.81 -7.37 15.86
CA LEU A 140 -17.39 -8.69 15.56
C LEU A 140 -17.98 -8.77 14.15
N TYR A 141 -18.67 -7.71 13.71
CA TYR A 141 -19.25 -7.63 12.36
C TYR A 141 -18.16 -7.43 11.31
N ILE A 142 -17.18 -6.56 11.57
CA ILE A 142 -16.02 -6.39 10.70
C ILE A 142 -15.26 -7.72 10.55
N GLY A 143 -15.11 -8.47 11.66
CA GLY A 143 -14.48 -9.78 11.64
C GLY A 143 -15.25 -10.82 10.83
N SER A 144 -16.59 -10.76 10.76
CA SER A 144 -17.35 -11.67 9.89
C SER A 144 -17.14 -11.33 8.41
N LEU A 145 -17.11 -10.05 8.05
CA LEU A 145 -16.79 -9.59 6.70
C LEU A 145 -15.38 -10.03 6.28
N GLN A 146 -14.41 -9.92 7.18
CA GLN A 146 -13.04 -10.38 6.91
C GLN A 146 -12.98 -11.88 6.66
N ARG A 147 -13.64 -12.68 7.50
CA ARG A 147 -13.66 -14.14 7.37
C ARG A 147 -14.30 -14.56 6.05
N GLU A 148 -15.35 -13.88 5.61
CA GLU A 148 -16.01 -14.13 4.33
C GLU A 148 -15.03 -13.88 3.17
N ALA A 149 -14.36 -12.73 3.17
CA ALA A 149 -13.36 -12.41 2.13
C ALA A 149 -12.20 -13.43 2.10
N GLN A 150 -11.68 -13.83 3.27
CA GLN A 150 -10.63 -14.84 3.37
C GLN A 150 -11.11 -16.23 2.95
N ARG A 151 -12.36 -16.58 3.23
CA ARG A 151 -12.96 -17.85 2.82
C ARG A 151 -13.07 -17.90 1.29
N ALA A 152 -13.65 -16.87 0.67
CA ALA A 152 -13.76 -16.79 -0.78
C ALA A 152 -12.37 -16.81 -1.46
N LEU A 153 -11.38 -16.14 -0.87
CA LEU A 153 -9.99 -16.22 -1.34
C LEU A 153 -9.45 -17.65 -1.27
N ARG A 154 -9.68 -18.38 -0.18
CA ARG A 154 -9.24 -19.79 -0.04
C ARG A 154 -9.94 -20.72 -1.02
N GLU A 155 -11.24 -20.51 -1.27
CA GLU A 155 -12.02 -21.33 -2.19
C GLU A 155 -11.54 -21.17 -3.64
N LEU A 156 -11.15 -19.96 -4.06
CA LEU A 156 -10.51 -19.72 -5.37
C LEU A 156 -9.14 -20.40 -5.52
N LEU A 157 -8.49 -20.76 -4.41
CA LEU A 157 -7.11 -21.23 -4.36
C LEU A 157 -6.99 -22.77 -4.26
N GLN A 158 -8.08 -23.54 -4.39
CA GLN A 158 -8.11 -25.02 -4.30
C GLN A 158 -8.41 -25.67 -5.67
N PRO A 159 -7.93 -26.89 -6.02
CA PRO A 159 -6.77 -27.66 -5.54
C PRO A 159 -5.67 -27.87 -6.61
N GLU A 160 -5.68 -27.22 -7.78
CA GLU A 160 -4.56 -27.31 -8.75
C GLU A 160 -3.33 -26.45 -8.36
N GLN A 161 -3.42 -25.62 -7.32
CA GLN A 161 -2.42 -24.58 -7.01
C GLN A 161 -1.98 -24.55 -5.52
N ARG A 162 -1.84 -25.73 -4.89
CA ARG A 162 -1.48 -25.91 -3.46
C ARG A 162 -0.23 -25.14 -2.99
N GLY A 163 0.68 -24.73 -3.88
CA GLY A 163 1.86 -23.92 -3.56
C GLY A 163 1.65 -22.39 -3.56
N ARG A 164 0.61 -21.89 -4.24
CA ARG A 164 0.35 -20.45 -4.45
C ARG A 164 -0.36 -19.81 -3.26
N SER A 165 -1.32 -20.54 -2.68
CA SER A 165 -2.15 -20.08 -1.55
C SER A 165 -1.34 -19.71 -0.30
N GLY A 166 -0.37 -20.54 0.07
CA GLY A 166 0.53 -20.25 1.21
C GLY A 166 1.55 -19.15 0.95
N ARG A 167 1.76 -18.72 -0.30
CA ARG A 167 2.63 -17.58 -0.65
C ARG A 167 1.86 -16.26 -0.62
N ILE A 168 0.61 -16.25 -1.08
CA ILE A 168 -0.27 -15.07 -1.07
C ILE A 168 -0.60 -14.65 0.36
N LEU A 169 -0.98 -15.61 1.23
CA LEU A 169 -1.29 -15.30 2.63
C LEU A 169 -0.07 -14.80 3.43
N ARG A 170 1.12 -15.32 3.12
CA ARG A 170 2.37 -14.81 3.70
C ARG A 170 2.76 -13.43 3.17
N ALA A 171 2.47 -13.15 1.90
CA ALA A 171 2.72 -11.86 1.30
C ALA A 171 1.77 -10.78 1.87
N SER A 172 0.51 -11.13 2.16
CA SER A 172 -0.44 -10.20 2.80
C SER A 172 -0.09 -9.88 4.25
N SER A 173 0.56 -10.79 4.99
CA SER A 173 1.09 -10.49 6.33
C SER A 173 2.40 -9.68 6.33
N ALA A 174 3.00 -9.49 5.15
CA ALA A 174 4.26 -8.75 4.97
C ALA A 174 4.05 -7.35 4.36
N LEU A 175 2.79 -6.99 4.03
CA LEU A 175 2.34 -5.63 3.72
C LEU A 175 1.95 -4.91 5.00
#